data_AF-A0A151CFD2-F1
#
_entry.id   AF-A0A151CFD2-F1
#
_cell.length_a   1.000
_cell.length_b   1.000
_cell.length_c   1.000
_cell.angle_alpha   90.00
_cell.angle_beta   90.00
_cell.angle_gamma   90.00
#
_symmetry.space_group_name_H-M   'P 1'
#
loop_
_entity.id
_entity.type
_entity.pdbx_description
1 polymer ?
#
loop_
_entity_poly.entity_id
_entity_poly.type
_entity_poly.pdbx_seq_one_letter_code
_entity_poly.pdbx_strand_id
1 'polypeptide(L)' 'NNEININHTGVSDELGGQGVGKQLVKAVVEHARENNLKIIASCSFAKHMLEKEDSYQDVYLG' A
#
# COMPACT_ATOMS: atom_id res chain seq x y z
N ASN A 1 12.09 -8.43 -12.20
CA ASN A 1 11.87 -7.93 -10.83
C ASN A 1 10.61 -8.57 -10.26
N ASN A 2 10.61 -8.89 -8.97
CA ASN A 2 9.43 -9.44 -8.27
C ASN A 2 8.76 -8.30 -7.47
N GLU A 3 8.31 -7.27 -8.20
CA GLU A 3 7.90 -5.98 -7.64
C GLU A 3 6.53 -5.57 -8.17
N ILE A 4 5.73 -4.93 -7.32
CA ILE A 4 4.47 -4.28 -7.67
C ILE A 4 4.51 -2.82 -7.25
N ASN A 5 3.89 -1.95 -8.07
CA ASN A 5 3.81 -0.52 -7.81
C ASN A 5 2.38 -0.12 -7.46
N ILE A 6 2.18 0.44 -6.27
CA ILE A 6 0.94 1.14 -5.96
C ILE A 6 0.99 2.53 -6.59
N ASN A 7 0.58 2.60 -7.85
CA ASN A 7 0.62 3.83 -8.65
C ASN A 7 -0.49 4.83 -8.31
N HIS A 8 -1.63 4.34 -7.81
CA HIS A 8 -2.76 5.16 -7.39
C HIS A 8 -3.58 4.44 -6.33
N THR A 9 -4.23 5.22 -5.46
CA THR A 9 -5.23 4.71 -4.50
C THR A 9 -6.39 5.68 -4.51
N GLY A 10 -7.52 5.23 -5.06
CA GLY A 10 -8.75 6.02 -5.18
C GLY A 10 -9.79 5.55 -4.19
N VAL A 11 -10.44 6.49 -3.50
CA VAL A 11 -11.56 6.24 -2.60
C VAL A 11 -12.64 7.24 -2.98
N SER A 12 -13.90 6.80 -3.10
CA SER A 12 -15.02 7.73 -3.31
C SER A 12 -15.08 8.75 -2.17
N ASP A 13 -15.41 10.00 -2.47
CA ASP A 13 -15.53 11.06 -1.46
C ASP A 13 -16.55 10.69 -0.37
N GLU A 14 -17.61 9.96 -0.73
CA GLU A 14 -18.63 9.43 0.20
C GLU A 14 -18.04 8.49 1.26
N LEU A 15 -16.88 7.87 0.97
CA LEU A 15 -16.15 6.96 1.85
C LEU A 15 -14.94 7.63 2.52
N GLY A 16 -14.76 8.94 2.32
CA GLY A 16 -13.72 9.74 2.93
C GLY A 16 -13.76 9.67 4.47
N GLY A 17 -12.60 9.65 5.11
CA GLY A 17 -12.48 9.62 6.57
C GLY A 17 -12.79 8.26 7.23
N GLN A 18 -13.29 7.27 6.48
CA GLN A 18 -13.65 5.95 7.01
C GLN A 18 -12.49 4.94 7.01
N GLY A 19 -11.30 5.36 6.57
CA GLY A 19 -10.10 4.52 6.56
C GLY A 19 -10.03 3.51 5.41
N VAL A 20 -10.91 3.58 4.41
CA VAL A 20 -10.93 2.65 3.27
C VAL A 20 -9.60 2.63 2.51
N GLY A 21 -8.97 3.78 2.28
CA GLY A 21 -7.66 3.85 1.64
C GLY A 21 -6.58 3.06 2.39
N LYS A 22 -6.62 3.06 3.73
CA LYS A 22 -5.69 2.26 4.56
C LYS A 22 -5.96 0.76 4.39
N GLN A 23 -7.23 0.35 4.30
CA GLN A 23 -7.59 -1.05 4.07
C GLN A 23 -7.11 -1.54 2.71
N LEU A 24 -7.23 -0.71 1.67
CA LEU A 24 -6.72 -1.03 0.33
C LEU A 24 -5.20 -1.26 0.33
N VAL A 25 -4.42 -0.35 0.93
CA VAL A 25 -2.96 -0.51 1.03
C VAL A 25 -2.60 -1.78 1.83
N LYS A 26 -3.31 -2.05 2.92
CA LYS A 26 -3.09 -3.26 3.73
C LYS A 26 -3.31 -4.54 2.91
N ALA A 27 -4.39 -4.60 2.13
CA ALA A 27 -4.67 -5.76 1.29
C ALA A 27 -3.56 -6.01 0.24
N VAL A 28 -2.99 -4.93 -0.32
CA VAL A 28 -1.85 -5.05 -1.24
C VAL A 28 -0.61 -5.57 -0.52
N VAL A 29 -0.34 -5.14 0.71
CA VAL A 29 0.75 -5.66 1.54
C VAL A 29 0.60 -7.15 1.82
N GLU A 30 -0.59 -7.59 2.21
CA GLU A 30 -0.89 -9.01 2.45
C GLU A 30 -0.69 -9.83 1.18
N HIS A 31 -1.22 -9.36 0.05
CA HIS A 31 -1.03 -10.00 -1.24
C HIS A 31 0.45 -10.10 -1.62
N ALA A 32 1.24 -9.05 -1.37
CA ALA A 32 2.66 -9.06 -1.65
C ALA A 32 3.41 -10.12 -0.82
N ARG A 33 3.09 -10.24 0.47
CA ARG A 33 3.69 -11.27 1.35
C ARG A 33 3.37 -12.68 0.85
N GLU A 34 2.11 -12.96 0.56
CA GLU A 34 1.66 -14.28 0.10
C GLU A 34 2.34 -14.70 -1.21
N ASN A 35 2.63 -13.73 -2.08
CA ASN A 35 3.20 -13.97 -3.40
C ASN A 35 4.72 -13.69 -3.47
N ASN A 36 5.36 -13.46 -2.32
CA ASN A 36 6.78 -13.12 -2.21
C ASN A 36 7.20 -11.88 -3.02
N LEU A 37 6.27 -10.96 -3.29
CA LEU A 37 6.48 -9.72 -4.02
C LEU A 37 7.00 -8.63 -3.09
N LYS A 38 7.67 -7.65 -3.68
CA LYS A 38 8.07 -6.39 -3.04
C LYS A 38 7.22 -5.23 -3.55
N ILE A 39 7.04 -4.21 -2.71
CA ILE A 39 6.19 -3.06 -3.00
C ILE A 39 7.06 -1.82 -3.18
N ILE A 40 6.80 -1.11 -4.27
CA ILE A 40 7.16 0.30 -4.45
C ILE A 40 5.89 1.14 -4.53
N ALA A 41 5.98 2.44 -4.23
CA ALA A 41 4.81 3.31 -4.24
C ALA A 41 5.07 4.65 -4.94
N SER A 42 4.52 4.80 -6.15
CA SER A 42 4.46 6.12 -6.82
C SER A 42 3.29 6.98 -6.33
N CYS A 43 2.25 6.38 -5.78
CA CYS A 43 1.16 7.12 -5.14
C CYS A 43 1.64 7.70 -3.80
N SER A 44 1.55 9.03 -3.64
CA SER A 44 1.96 9.73 -2.42
C SER A 44 1.20 9.25 -1.18
N PHE A 45 -0.10 8.95 -1.32
CA PHE A 45 -0.90 8.39 -0.24
C PHE A 45 -0.39 7.01 0.20
N ALA A 46 -0.22 6.09 -0.76
CA ALA A 46 0.27 4.74 -0.45
C ALA A 46 1.67 4.78 0.14
N LYS A 47 2.56 5.62 -0.41
CA LYS A 47 3.91 5.87 0.11
C LYS A 47 3.87 6.32 1.57
N HIS A 48 3.08 7.34 1.89
CA HIS A 48 2.95 7.82 3.27
C HIS A 48 2.45 6.72 4.23
N MET A 49 1.49 5.91 3.79
CA MET A 49 0.95 4.80 4.58
C MET A 49 1.97 3.69 4.83
N LEU A 50 2.80 3.37 3.83
CA LEU A 50 3.84 2.36 3.91
C LEU A 50 5.03 2.83 4.76
N GLU A 51 5.45 4.08 4.62
CA GLU A 51 6.55 4.67 5.39
C GLU A 51 6.22 4.80 6.89
N LYS A 52 4.96 5.06 7.24
CA LYS A 52 4.54 5.29 8.63
C LYS A 52 4.34 4.00 9.44
N GLU A 53 4.15 2.87 8.76
CA GLU A 53 3.78 1.61 9.39
C GLU A 53 4.95 0.63 9.35
N ASP A 54 5.65 0.49 10.47
CA ASP A 54 6.83 -0.37 10.61
C ASP A 54 6.52 -1.84 10.26
N SER A 55 5.28 -2.27 10.49
CA SER A 55 4.86 -3.63 10.16
C SER A 55 4.84 -3.92 8.66
N TYR A 56 4.98 -2.94 7.76
CA TYR A 56 5.01 -3.12 6.30
C TYR A 56 6.42 -3.15 5.70
N GLN A 57 7.46 -2.90 6.52
CA GLN A 57 8.85 -2.76 6.03
C GLN A 57 9.46 -4.08 5.54
N ASP A 58 8.84 -5.22 5.84
CA ASP A 58 9.27 -6.53 5.33
C ASP A 58 9.06 -6.67 3.81
N VAL A 59 8.10 -5.94 3.24
CA VAL A 59 7.79 -5.98 1.81
C VAL A 59 8.00 -4.64 1.09
N TYR A 60 8.14 -3.53 1.80
CA TYR A 60 8.30 -2.20 1.19
C TYR A 60 9.76 -1.87 0.82
N LEU A 61 9.97 -1.30 -0.38
CA LEU A 61 11.30 -0.91 -0.89
C LEU A 61 11.48 0.60 -1.14
N GLY A 62 10.40 1.37 -1.30
CA GLY A 62 10.47 2.84 -1.49
C GLY A 62 9.51 3.45 -2.51
#